data_AF-I0FER2-F1
#
_entry.id   AF-I0FER2-F1
#
_cell.length_a   1.000
_cell.length_b   1.000
_cell.length_c   1.000
_cell.angle_alpha   90.00
_cell.angle_beta   90.00
_cell.angle_gamma   90.00
#
_symmetry.space_group_name_H-M   'P 1'
#
loop_
_entity.id
_entity.type
_entity.pdbx_description
1 polymer ?
#
loop_
_entity_poly.entity_id
_entity_poly.type
_entity_poly.pdbx_seq_one_letter_code
_entity_poly.pdbx_strand_id
1 'polypeptide(L)' 'MRGMAKGGKFAAKNEEKSANAVNGVVASAVNKVLSTLVIGIRNRVDEGLKEINKVLGEIKQGEISEAKTN' A
#
# COMPACT_ATOMS: atom_id res chain seq x y z
N MET A 1 11.93 10.96 7.10
CA MET A 1 12.55 9.71 6.61
C MET A 1 13.81 9.27 7.36
N ARG A 2 14.19 9.87 8.50
CA ARG A 2 15.44 9.51 9.20
C ARG A 2 15.45 8.07 9.71
N GLY A 3 14.38 7.60 10.37
CA GLY A 3 14.30 6.24 10.91
C GLY A 3 14.22 5.11 9.88
N MET A 4 13.95 5.43 8.61
CA MET A 4 13.90 4.45 7.51
C MET A 4 15.17 4.47 6.65
N ALA A 5 16.03 5.47 6.81
CA ALA A 5 17.24 5.62 6.01
C ALA A 5 18.37 4.75 6.56
N LYS A 6 19.17 4.16 5.66
CA LYS A 6 20.40 3.47 6.05
C LYS A 6 21.31 4.45 6.81
N GLY A 7 21.75 4.07 8.01
CA GLY A 7 22.57 4.93 8.88
C GLY A 7 21.81 6.08 9.56
N GLY A 8 20.48 6.12 9.44
CA GLY A 8 19.64 7.10 10.12
C GLY A 8 19.67 6.90 11.63
N LYS A 9 20.01 7.96 12.37
CA LYS A 9 20.07 7.97 13.83
C LYS A 9 19.39 9.22 14.38
N PHE A 10 18.93 9.12 15.62
CA PHE A 10 18.35 10.22 16.37
C PHE A 10 19.23 10.50 17.58
N ALA A 11 19.49 11.77 17.84
CA ALA A 11 20.16 12.18 19.06
C ALA A 11 19.19 12.04 20.24
N ALA A 12 19.66 11.48 21.34
CA ALA A 12 18.93 11.36 22.59
C ALA A 12 19.90 11.60 23.76
N LYS A 13 19.38 12.09 24.89
CA LYS A 13 20.15 12.11 26.14
C LYS A 13 20.46 10.67 26.56
N ASN A 14 21.56 10.45 27.29
CA ASN A 14 21.96 9.14 27.78
C ASN A 14 21.12 8.71 28.98
N GLU A 15 19.82 8.58 28.76
CA GLU A 15 18.82 8.15 29.72
C GLU A 15 17.79 7.26 29.00
N GLU A 16 17.35 6.20 29.67
CA GLU A 16 16.48 5.18 29.07
C GLU A 16 15.14 5.75 28.57
N LYS A 17 14.57 6.71 29.32
CA LYS A 17 13.31 7.38 28.96
C LYS A 17 13.38 8.11 27.63
N SER A 18 14.52 8.78 27.34
CA SER A 18 14.72 9.51 26.09
C SER A 18 14.78 8.55 24.90
N ALA A 19 15.47 7.42 25.02
CA ALA A 19 15.54 6.41 23.97
C ALA A 19 14.17 5.81 23.65
N ASN A 20 13.38 5.47 24.69
CA ASN A 20 12.05 4.89 24.52
C ASN A 20 11.08 5.87 23.85
N ALA A 21 11.10 7.14 24.23
CA ALA A 21 10.27 8.17 23.61
C ALA A 21 10.59 8.35 22.12
N VAL A 22 11.88 8.43 21.77
CA VAL A 22 12.33 8.53 20.37
C VAL A 22 11.89 7.30 19.57
N ASN A 23 12.12 6.09 20.09
CA ASN A 23 11.75 4.86 19.42
C ASN A 23 10.24 4.76 19.17
N GLY A 24 9.41 5.13 20.16
CA GLY A 24 7.96 5.13 20.02
C GLY A 24 7.46 6.06 18.92
N VAL A 25 7.99 7.30 18.88
CA VAL A 25 7.62 8.28 17.84
C VAL A 25 8.07 7.79 16.46
N VAL A 26 9.30 7.28 16.35
CA VAL A 26 9.83 6.78 15.09
C VAL A 26 9.02 5.59 14.58
N ALA A 27 8.74 4.61 15.43
CA ALA A 27 7.94 3.44 15.06
C ALA A 27 6.54 3.85 14.59
N SER A 28 5.87 4.76 15.31
CA SER A 28 4.55 5.26 14.93
C SER A 28 4.57 5.98 13.58
N ALA A 29 5.56 6.84 13.34
CA ALA A 29 5.70 7.55 12.08
C ALA A 29 5.97 6.60 10.89
N VAL A 30 6.88 5.64 11.07
CA VAL A 30 7.19 4.64 10.02
C VAL A 30 5.98 3.79 9.71
N ASN A 31 5.27 3.30 10.74
CA ASN A 31 4.07 2.49 10.55
C ASN A 31 2.97 3.24 9.81
N LYS A 32 2.74 4.53 10.13
CA LYS A 32 1.76 5.35 9.42
C LYS A 32 2.10 5.52 7.94
N VAL A 33 3.36 5.87 7.62
CA VAL A 33 3.81 6.04 6.23
C VAL A 33 3.65 4.75 5.44
N LEU A 34 4.10 3.62 6.00
CA LEU A 34 3.98 2.32 5.33
C LEU A 34 2.51 1.92 5.14
N SER A 35 1.66 2.15 6.14
CA SER A 35 0.22 1.83 6.05
C SER A 35 -0.46 2.65 4.94
N THR A 36 -0.18 3.94 4.86
CA THR A 36 -0.71 4.80 3.78
C THR A 36 -0.23 4.33 2.41
N LEU A 37 1.05 3.98 2.27
CA LEU A 37 1.60 3.47 1.02
C LEU A 37 0.93 2.15 0.60
N VAL A 38 0.74 1.22 1.54
CA VAL A 38 0.07 -0.07 1.29
C VAL A 38 -1.37 0.15 0.83
N ILE A 39 -2.11 1.05 1.47
CA ILE A 39 -3.49 1.39 1.06
C ILE A 39 -3.49 1.99 -0.35
N GLY A 40 -2.60 2.94 -0.64
CA GLY A 40 -2.49 3.55 -1.97
C GLY A 40 -2.21 2.53 -3.07
N ILE A 41 -1.27 1.60 -2.83
CA ILE A 41 -0.96 0.51 -3.76
C ILE A 41 -2.19 -0.39 -3.95
N ARG A 42 -2.84 -0.81 -2.85
CA ARG A 42 -4.02 -1.69 -2.92
C ARG A 42 -5.15 -1.04 -3.72
N ASN A 43 -5.47 0.23 -3.46
CA ASN A 43 -6.50 0.95 -4.20
C ASN A 43 -6.20 0.97 -5.70
N ARG A 44 -4.93 1.22 -6.08
CA ARG A 44 -4.53 1.24 -7.49
C ARG A 44 -4.62 -0.15 -8.15
N VAL A 45 -4.23 -1.19 -7.43
CA VAL A 45 -4.37 -2.58 -7.90
C VAL A 45 -5.86 -2.95 -8.05
N ASP A 46 -6.69 -2.59 -7.07
CA ASP A 46 -8.13 -2.86 -7.09
C ASP A 46 -8.83 -2.16 -8.26
N GLU A 47 -8.45 -0.93 -8.60
CA GLU A 47 -8.91 -0.24 -9.82
C GLU A 47 -8.57 -1.03 -11.08
N GLY A 48 -7.30 -1.43 -11.24
CA GLY A 48 -6.87 -2.20 -12.41
C GLY A 48 -7.58 -3.56 -12.52
N LEU A 49 -7.79 -4.25 -11.40
CA LEU A 49 -8.53 -5.51 -11.37
C LEU A 49 -10.01 -5.33 -11.75
N LYS A 50 -10.65 -4.22 -11.36
CA LYS A 50 -12.02 -3.90 -11.78
C LYS A 50 -12.12 -3.69 -13.30
N GLU A 51 -11.16 -2.99 -13.89
CA GLU A 51 -11.10 -2.79 -15.34
C GLU A 51 -10.94 -4.12 -16.08
N ILE A 52 -10.02 -4.97 -15.64
CA ILE A 52 -9.83 -6.32 -16.20
C ILE A 52 -11.13 -7.14 -16.12
N ASN A 53 -11.79 -7.14 -14.96
CA ASN A 53 -13.06 -7.87 -14.78
C ASN A 53 -14.17 -7.35 -15.71
N LYS A 54 -14.24 -6.04 -15.96
CA LYS A 54 -15.20 -5.46 -16.91
C LYS A 54 -14.95 -5.96 -18.33
N VAL A 55 -13.71 -5.86 -18.81
CA VAL A 55 -13.33 -6.32 -20.16
C VAL A 55 -13.61 -7.80 -20.35
N LEU A 56 -13.27 -8.64 -19.36
CA LEU A 56 -13.57 -10.08 -19.39
C LEU A 56 -15.08 -10.36 -19.44
N GLY A 57 -15.88 -9.57 -18.72
CA GLY A 57 -17.34 -9.67 -18.77
C GLY A 57 -17.92 -9.33 -20.14
N GLU A 58 -17.41 -8.28 -20.80
CA GLU A 58 -17.81 -7.87 -22.15
C GLU A 58 -17.45 -8.94 -23.19
N ILE A 59 -16.23 -9.48 -23.14
CA ILE A 59 -15.80 -10.58 -24.03
C ILE A 59 -16.73 -11.77 -23.91
N LYS A 60 -17.02 -12.21 -22.67
CA LYS A 60 -17.91 -13.35 -22.42
C LYS A 60 -19.32 -13.13 -22.97
N GLN A 61 -19.85 -11.90 -22.92
CA GLN A 61 -21.17 -11.58 -23.50
C GLN A 61 -21.15 -11.56 -25.03
N GLY A 62 -20.05 -11.09 -25.64
CA GLY A 62 -19.84 -11.12 -27.09
C GLY A 62 -19.83 -12.55 -27.63
N GLU A 63 -19.06 -13.45 -27.01
CA GLU A 63 -19.00 -14.87 -27.37
C GLU A 63 -20.38 -15.56 -27.31
N ILE A 64 -21.19 -15.24 -26.28
CA ILE A 64 -22.56 -15.77 -26.16
C ILE A 64 -23.47 -15.22 -27.26
N SER A 65 -23.30 -13.97 -27.66
CA SER A 65 -24.09 -13.34 -28.73
C SER A 65 -23.81 -14.00 -30.07
N GLU A 66 -22.53 -14.18 -30.41
CA GLU A 66 -22.09 -14.84 -31.65
C GLU A 66 -22.60 -16.29 -31.74
N ALA A 67 -22.56 -17.03 -30.62
CA ALA A 67 -23.06 -18.40 -30.56
C ALA A 67 -24.59 -18.52 -30.74
N LYS A 68 -25.37 -17.47 -30.45
CA LYS A 68 -26.84 -17.48 -30.63
C LYS A 68 -27.30 -17.10 -32.04
N THR A 69 -26.44 -16.49 -32.83
CA THR A 69 -26.74 -16.04 -34.21
C THR A 69 -26.40 -17.07 -35.29
N ASN A 70 -25.77 -18.20 -34.93
CA ASN A 70 -25.41 -19.29 -35.84
C ASN A 70 -26.37 -20.49 -35.74
#